data_AF-A0A7C3YMR4-F1
#
_entry.id   AF-A0A7C3YMR4-F1
#
_cell.length_a   1.000
_cell.length_b   1.000
_cell.length_c   1.000
_cell.angle_alpha   90.00
_cell.angle_beta   90.00
_cell.angle_gamma   90.00
#
_symmetry.space_group_name_H-M   'P 1'
#
loop_
_entity.id
_entity.type
_entity.pdbx_description
1 polymer ?
#
loop_
_entity_poly.entity_id
_entity_poly.type
_entity_poly.pdbx_seq_one_letter_code
_entity_poly.pdbx_strand_id
1 'polypeptide(L)' 'VHNALGEHVYSKFMEAKKRELDSYRAQVHPWELETYLAKY' A
#
# COMPACT_ATOMS: atom_id res chain seq x y z
N VAL A 1 -16.60 12.26 14.60
CA VAL A 1 -15.40 11.38 14.54
C VAL A 1 -14.16 12.08 13.96
N HIS A 2 -14.29 13.18 13.21
CA HIS A 2 -13.16 13.92 12.63
C HIS A 2 -12.17 14.59 13.62
N ASN A 3 -12.54 14.73 14.89
CA ASN A 3 -11.75 15.44 15.91
C ASN A 3 -11.02 14.51 16.90
N ALA A 4 -11.11 13.19 16.76
CA ALA A 4 -10.54 12.25 17.75
C ALA A 4 -9.04 12.00 17.56
N LEU A 5 -8.54 12.17 16.35
CA LEU A 5 -7.13 12.07 15.99
C LEU A 5 -6.78 13.42 15.40
N GLY A 6 -6.13 14.30 16.17
CA GLY A 6 -5.78 15.64 15.69
C GLY A 6 -5.12 15.61 14.31
N GLU A 7 -5.23 16.70 13.55
CA GLU A 7 -4.80 16.84 12.15
C GLU A 7 -3.40 16.24 11.86
N HIS A 8 -2.48 16.36 12.83
CA HIS A 8 -1.15 15.80 12.79
C HIS A 8 -1.11 14.25 12.73
N VAL A 9 -1.96 13.56 13.50
CA VAL A 9 -2.02 12.09 13.55
C VAL A 9 -2.63 11.54 12.26
N TYR A 10 -3.66 12.22 11.73
CA TYR A 10 -4.26 11.85 10.44
C TYR A 10 -3.25 11.96 9.29
N SER A 11 -2.50 13.08 9.22
CA SER A 11 -1.47 13.25 8.18
C SER A 11 -0.40 12.16 8.26
N LYS A 12 0.09 11.84 9.47
CA LYS A 12 1.10 10.79 9.68
C LYS A 12 0.60 9.40 9.35
N PHE A 13 -0.65 9.09 9.68
CA PHE A 13 -1.28 7.83 9.31
C PHE A 13 -1.39 7.68 7.79
N MET A 14 -1.85 8.73 7.10
CA MET A 14 -1.95 8.73 5.64
C MET A 14 -0.59 8.62 4.95
N GLU A 15 0.45 9.30 5.46
CA GLU A 15 1.83 9.17 4.98
C GLU A 15 2.35 7.73 5.11
N ALA A 16 2.16 7.10 6.28
CA ALA A 16 2.60 5.74 6.54
C ALA A 16 1.90 4.74 5.62
N LYS A 17 0.57 4.86 5.45
CA LYS A 17 -0.20 3.96 4.59
C LYS A 17 0.12 4.12 3.11
N LYS A 18 0.42 5.33 2.64
CA LYS A 18 0.90 5.54 1.27
C LYS A 18 2.24 4.84 1.03
N ARG A 19 3.17 4.91 1.98
CA ARG A 19 4.47 4.23 1.88
C ARG A 19 4.33 2.71 1.87
N GLU A 20 3.47 2.16 2.73
CA GLU A 20 3.16 0.73 2.74
C GLU A 20 2.58 0.27 1.39
N LEU A 21 1.62 1.02 0.85
CA LEU A 21 1.01 0.70 -0.44
C LEU A 21 2.00 0.79 -1.60
N ASP A 22 2.89 1.79 -1.59
CA ASP A 22 3.93 1.96 -2.60
C ASP A 22 4.90 0.78 -2.59
N SER A 23 5.34 0.36 -1.41
CA SER A 23 6.19 -0.82 -1.23
C SER A 23 5.51 -2.11 -1.67
N TYR A 24 4.20 -2.26 -1.41
CA TYR A 24 3.43 -3.44 -1.81
C TYR A 24 3.27 -3.50 -3.34
N ARG A 25 2.96 -2.39 -4.00
CA ARG A 25 2.76 -2.33 -5.45
C ARG A 25 4.05 -2.45 -6.25
N ALA A 26 5.19 -2.07 -5.67
CA ALA A 26 6.50 -2.24 -6.30
C ALA A 26 7.00 -3.70 -6.26
N GLN A 27 6.44 -4.54 -5.39
CA GLN A 27 6.82 -5.94 -5.29
C GLN A 27 6.01 -6.79 -6.27
N VAL A 28 6.72 -7.50 -7.16
CA VAL A 28 6.08 -8.51 -8.00
C VAL A 28 5.76 -9.72 -7.14
N HIS A 29 4.49 -10.05 -7.04
CA HIS A 29 4.05 -11.18 -6.25
C HIS A 29 4.18 -12.50 -7.03
N PRO A 30 4.45 -13.62 -6.34
CA PRO A 30 4.55 -14.94 -6.99
C PRO A 30 3.32 -15.31 -7.83
N TRP A 31 2.11 -14.90 -7.42
CA TRP A 31 0.89 -15.14 -8.18
C TRP A 31 0.86 -14.38 -9.52
N GLU A 32 1.50 -13.21 -9.60
CA GLU A 32 1.62 -12.44 -10.85
C GLU A 32 2.56 -13.17 -11.82
N LEU A 33 3.67 -13.72 -11.31
CA LEU A 33 4.56 -14.56 -12.10
C LEU A 33 3.84 -15.80 -12.60
N GLU A 34 3.10 -16.52 -11.76
CA GLU A 34 2.36 -17.71 -12.19
C GLU A 34 1.29 -17.39 -13.24
N THR A 35 0.60 -16.25 -13.11
CA THR A 35 -0.50 -15.88 -14.02
C THR A 35 0.00 -15.37 -15.37
N TYR A 36 1.06 -14.56 -15.37
CA TYR A 36 1.58 -13.95 -16.60
C TYR A 36 2.66 -14.80 -17.28
N LEU A 37 3.48 -15.54 -16.54
CA LEU A 37 4.54 -16.38 -17.11
C LEU A 37 4.03 -17.74 -17.60
N ALA A 38 2.93 -18.28 -17.06
CA ALA A 38 2.33 -19.52 -17.57
C ALA A 38 1.50 -19.33 -18.87
N LYS A 39 1.29 -18.08 -19.30
CA LYS A 39 0.52 -17.72 -20.50
C LYS A 39 1.36 -17.46 -21.75
N TYR A 40 2.69 -17.40 -21.63
CA TYR A 40 3.64 -17.26 -22.75
C TYR A 40 4.53 -18.49 -22.84
#